data_AF-A0A382HJP9-F1
#
_entry.id   AF-A0A382HJP9-F1
#
_cell.length_a   1.000
_cell.length_b   1.000
_cell.length_c   1.000
_cell.angle_alpha   90.00
_cell.angle_beta   90.00
_cell.angle_gamma   90.00
#
_symmetry.space_group_name_H-M   'P 1'
#
loop_
_entity.id
_entity.type
_entity.pdbx_description
1 polymer ?
#
loop_
_entity_poly.entity_id
_entity_poly.type
_entity_poly.pdbx_seq_one_letter_code
_entity_poly.pdbx_strand_id
1 'polypeptide(L)'
;MGSAEISNYYLEPLVKEGVLLGSVLTLPLLYNTPTKILAKTAKAYLDKLIGNIPESASKLIIADSNYFKFITKIAKVSDKYGTVVEGKHPGYLHFTCVYVPNYKTLFQQPENAQLITLGIKAIAGTGTAVLISSSAYGFQHGSDRELLDSLYKYPVLAADIETTGLDLEAEIVSIAFAWTKHDGVAIDLSINGIYYLKKFLETYKGKLLFHNGLFDAKILIRSLWMEHATDHKGMMEGLQYFKDFDDTMILAYLAKNATTKVSLRLKEVALEYVGNYAIEIQDITKYTKAEILRYNLIDALATFYLWEKYHAETTSRPYLEIFQPSLYSLIKMMLVGLPMDSDRVQE
;
A
#
# COMPACT_ATOMS: atom_id res chain seq x y z
N MET A 1 3.80 38.50 -3.91
CA MET A 1 3.58 38.09 -2.50
C MET A 1 2.68 36.87 -2.54
N GLY A 2 3.20 35.70 -2.18
CA GLY A 2 2.42 34.45 -2.18
C GLY A 2 1.28 34.53 -1.17
N SER A 3 0.16 33.85 -1.46
CA SER A 3 -0.94 33.77 -0.48
C SER A 3 -0.44 33.08 0.79
N ALA A 4 -0.98 33.45 1.95
CA ALA A 4 -0.57 32.88 3.25
C ALA A 4 -0.65 31.34 3.24
N GLU A 5 -1.58 30.76 2.47
CA GLU A 5 -1.70 29.31 2.36
C GLU A 5 -0.51 28.66 1.64
N ILE A 6 0.04 29.29 0.59
CA ILE A 6 1.24 28.76 -0.11
C ILE A 6 2.43 28.72 0.84
N SER A 7 2.55 29.76 1.68
CA SER A 7 3.58 29.81 2.72
C SER A 7 3.44 28.62 3.68
N ASN A 8 2.26 28.48 4.29
CA ASN A 8 2.01 27.51 5.34
C ASN A 8 2.12 26.05 4.86
N TYR A 9 1.58 25.75 3.66
CA TYR A 9 1.47 24.36 3.19
C TYR A 9 2.64 23.89 2.34
N TYR A 10 3.44 24.80 1.76
CA TYR A 10 4.56 24.40 0.90
C TYR A 10 5.89 25.02 1.31
N LEU A 11 5.97 26.34 1.49
CA LEU A 11 7.25 27.02 1.70
C LEU A 11 7.83 26.75 3.09
N GLU A 12 7.04 26.86 4.15
CA GLU A 12 7.50 26.56 5.51
C GLU A 12 7.93 25.09 5.68
N PRO A 13 7.17 24.09 5.18
CA PRO A 13 7.65 22.71 5.17
C PRO A 13 8.96 22.52 4.39
N LEU A 14 9.12 23.18 3.23
CA LEU A 14 10.39 23.13 2.48
C LEU A 14 11.57 23.68 3.30
N VAL A 15 11.36 24.79 4.01
CA VAL A 15 12.37 25.37 4.89
C VAL A 15 12.73 24.43 6.04
N LYS A 16 11.74 23.74 6.62
CA LYS A 16 11.98 22.71 7.66
C LYS A 16 12.84 21.55 7.15
N GLU A 17 12.71 21.19 5.88
CA GLU A 17 13.55 20.18 5.22
C GLU A 17 14.87 20.75 4.67
N GLY A 18 15.24 21.99 5.03
CA GLY A 18 16.53 22.61 4.71
C GLY A 18 16.59 23.37 3.38
N VAL A 19 15.47 23.58 2.69
CA VAL A 19 15.43 24.36 1.44
C VAL A 19 15.36 25.86 1.76
N LEU A 20 16.29 26.64 1.24
CA LEU A 20 16.32 28.09 1.45
C LEU A 20 15.12 28.77 0.77
N LEU A 21 14.36 29.59 1.49
CA LEU A 21 13.18 30.27 0.96
C LEU A 21 13.48 31.10 -0.30
N GLY A 22 14.62 31.80 -0.32
CA GLY A 22 15.07 32.59 -1.47
C GLY A 22 15.44 31.78 -2.71
N SER A 23 15.54 30.45 -2.60
CA SER A 23 15.79 29.52 -3.70
C SER A 23 14.51 28.98 -4.35
N VAL A 24 13.33 29.33 -3.82
CA VAL A 24 12.05 28.82 -4.29
C VAL A 24 11.31 29.89 -5.10
N LEU A 25 11.03 29.59 -6.37
CA LEU A 25 10.19 30.40 -7.24
C LEU A 25 8.79 29.79 -7.35
N THR A 26 7.77 30.57 -7.03
CA THR A 26 6.37 30.15 -7.21
C THR A 26 5.83 30.71 -8.53
N LEU A 27 5.32 29.82 -9.39
CA LEU A 27 4.73 30.19 -10.67
C LEU A 27 3.26 29.76 -10.74
N PRO A 28 2.37 30.60 -11.29
CA PRO A 28 0.97 30.22 -11.47
C PRO A 28 0.81 29.20 -12.59
N LEU A 29 -0.31 28.48 -12.59
CA LEU A 29 -0.73 27.59 -13.68
C LEU A 29 -1.94 28.17 -14.41
N LEU A 30 -2.04 27.89 -15.71
CA LEU A 30 -3.15 28.35 -16.55
C LEU A 30 -4.27 27.30 -16.58
N TYR A 31 -5.52 27.77 -16.58
CA TYR A 31 -6.68 26.90 -16.77
C TYR A 31 -7.64 27.50 -17.82
N ASN A 32 -8.38 26.62 -18.51
CA ASN A 32 -9.44 27.05 -19.43
C ASN A 32 -10.70 27.47 -18.67
N THR A 33 -10.97 26.82 -17.54
CA THR A 33 -12.05 27.15 -16.60
C THR A 33 -11.49 27.13 -15.18
N PRO A 34 -12.22 27.54 -14.13
CA PRO A 34 -11.70 27.52 -12.76
C PRO A 34 -11.17 26.16 -12.28
N THR A 35 -11.57 25.05 -12.91
CA THR A 35 -11.24 23.68 -12.48
C THR A 35 -10.68 22.78 -13.59
N LYS A 36 -10.65 23.25 -14.85
CA LYS A 36 -10.31 22.40 -16.01
C LYS A 36 -9.25 23.03 -16.90
N ILE A 37 -8.29 22.22 -17.29
CA ILE A 37 -7.27 22.53 -18.29
C ILE A 37 -7.27 21.48 -19.39
N LEU A 38 -7.30 21.92 -20.65
CA LEU A 38 -7.18 21.07 -21.83
C LEU A 38 -5.70 20.82 -22.12
N ALA A 39 -5.37 19.59 -22.54
CA ALA A 39 -3.98 19.20 -22.80
C ALA A 39 -3.28 20.09 -23.84
N LYS A 40 -4.00 20.55 -24.88
CA LYS A 40 -3.46 21.48 -25.88
C LYS A 40 -3.09 22.83 -25.26
N THR A 41 -3.97 23.39 -24.43
CA THR A 41 -3.74 24.65 -23.74
C THR A 41 -2.61 24.53 -22.71
N ALA A 42 -2.55 23.44 -21.95
CA ALA A 42 -1.48 23.19 -20.99
C ALA A 42 -0.11 23.16 -21.67
N LYS A 43 0.03 22.39 -22.77
CA LYS A 43 1.30 22.27 -23.49
C LYS A 43 1.77 23.61 -24.06
N ALA A 44 0.88 24.35 -24.72
CA ALA A 44 1.21 25.69 -25.23
C ALA A 44 1.57 26.69 -24.10
N TYR A 45 1.02 26.50 -22.90
CA TYR A 45 1.41 27.29 -21.74
C TYR A 45 2.78 26.88 -21.20
N LEU A 46 3.09 25.57 -21.14
CA LEU A 46 4.39 25.06 -20.72
C LEU A 46 5.54 25.58 -21.59
N ASP A 47 5.32 25.70 -22.90
CA ASP A 47 6.27 26.29 -23.85
C ASP A 47 6.61 27.76 -23.54
N LYS A 48 5.68 28.48 -22.91
CA LYS A 48 5.91 29.87 -22.45
C LYS A 48 6.47 29.92 -21.04
N LEU A 49 5.96 29.06 -20.15
CA LEU A 49 6.30 29.05 -18.74
C LEU A 49 7.78 28.74 -18.51
N ILE A 50 8.38 27.89 -19.35
CA ILE A 50 9.79 27.53 -19.24
C ILE A 50 10.72 28.75 -19.27
N GLY A 51 10.39 29.79 -20.05
CA GLY A 51 11.16 31.03 -20.10
C GLY A 51 11.10 31.86 -18.82
N ASN A 52 10.18 31.55 -17.91
CA ASN A 52 10.09 32.17 -16.58
C ASN A 52 10.76 31.34 -15.48
N ILE A 53 11.26 30.14 -15.81
CA ILE A 53 11.99 29.29 -14.87
C ILE A 53 13.49 29.60 -15.03
N PRO A 54 14.20 30.00 -13.96
CA PRO A 54 15.64 30.26 -14.02
C PRO A 54 16.41 29.02 -14.49
N GLU A 55 17.44 29.21 -15.31
CA GLU A 55 18.30 28.10 -15.80
C GLU A 55 19.00 27.33 -14.67
N SER A 56 19.20 27.97 -13.51
CA SER A 56 19.78 27.34 -12.32
C SER A 56 18.82 26.38 -11.60
N ALA A 57 17.53 26.38 -11.94
CA ALA A 57 16.56 25.49 -11.33
C ALA A 57 16.70 24.06 -11.87
N SER A 58 16.62 23.07 -10.99
CA SER A 58 16.72 21.64 -11.34
C SER A 58 15.61 20.78 -10.75
N LYS A 59 14.74 21.37 -9.92
CA LYS A 59 13.67 20.70 -9.17
C LYS A 59 12.35 21.41 -9.39
N LEU A 60 11.29 20.66 -9.66
CA LEU A 60 9.92 21.15 -9.83
C LEU A 60 8.97 20.48 -8.84
N ILE A 61 8.27 21.30 -8.07
CA ILE A 61 7.15 20.87 -7.23
C ILE A 61 5.87 21.24 -7.96
N ILE A 62 5.09 20.24 -8.37
CA ILE A 62 3.93 20.44 -9.24
C ILE A 62 2.66 20.15 -8.43
N ALA A 63 1.96 21.24 -8.07
CA ALA A 63 0.74 21.21 -7.26
C ALA A 63 -0.57 20.98 -8.07
N ASP A 64 -0.47 20.40 -9.27
CA ASP A 64 -1.59 20.06 -10.14
C ASP A 64 -1.33 18.72 -10.86
N SER A 65 -2.32 17.83 -10.81
CA SER A 65 -2.16 16.49 -11.36
C SER A 65 -2.05 16.48 -12.88
N ASN A 66 -2.75 17.36 -13.59
CA ASN A 66 -2.71 17.37 -15.05
C ASN A 66 -1.35 17.87 -15.55
N TYR A 67 -0.85 18.97 -14.98
CA TYR A 67 0.46 19.49 -15.32
C TYR A 67 1.58 18.50 -14.99
N PHE A 68 1.50 17.82 -13.84
CA PHE A 68 2.44 16.75 -13.50
C PHE A 68 2.45 15.65 -14.57
N LYS A 69 1.28 15.15 -14.97
CA LYS A 69 1.18 14.13 -16.04
C LYS A 69 1.69 14.63 -17.39
N PHE A 70 1.45 15.89 -17.74
CA PHE A 70 1.89 16.45 -19.03
C PHE A 70 3.42 16.59 -19.09
N ILE A 71 4.05 17.04 -18.00
CA ILE A 71 5.49 17.22 -17.88
C ILE A 71 6.20 15.86 -17.83
N THR A 72 5.71 14.92 -17.03
CA THR A 72 6.40 13.65 -16.73
C THR A 72 6.00 12.50 -17.65
N LYS A 73 4.88 12.63 -18.38
CA LYS A 73 4.22 11.57 -19.17
C LYS A 73 3.70 10.39 -18.35
N ILE A 74 3.63 10.53 -17.03
CA ILE A 74 3.08 9.53 -16.13
C ILE A 74 1.55 9.55 -16.23
N ALA A 75 0.92 8.38 -16.38
CA ALA A 75 -0.54 8.29 -16.54
C ALA A 75 -1.29 8.43 -15.20
N LYS A 76 -0.77 7.79 -14.15
CA LYS A 76 -1.41 7.67 -12.84
C LYS A 76 -0.48 8.24 -11.76
N VAL A 77 -0.93 9.33 -11.12
CA VAL A 77 -0.13 10.09 -10.15
C VAL A 77 0.05 9.33 -8.84
N SER A 78 -0.94 8.53 -8.44
CA SER A 78 -0.91 7.77 -7.19
C SER A 78 0.29 6.83 -7.10
N ASP A 79 0.76 6.32 -8.24
CA ASP A 79 1.88 5.38 -8.32
C ASP A 79 3.23 6.07 -8.10
N LYS A 80 3.22 7.41 -7.93
CA LYS A 80 4.39 8.28 -7.80
C LYS A 80 4.28 9.25 -6.63
N TYR A 81 3.34 9.03 -5.71
CA TYR A 81 3.29 9.80 -4.48
C TYR A 81 4.59 9.62 -3.68
N GLY A 82 5.16 10.71 -3.19
CA GLY A 82 6.43 10.68 -2.45
C GLY A 82 7.65 10.25 -3.28
N THR A 83 7.56 10.29 -4.62
CA THR A 83 8.68 9.93 -5.51
C THR A 83 9.07 11.08 -6.42
N VAL A 84 10.38 11.26 -6.59
CA VAL A 84 10.94 12.18 -7.58
C VAL A 84 11.08 11.46 -8.91
N VAL A 85 10.61 12.08 -9.99
CA VAL A 85 10.65 11.53 -11.35
C VAL A 85 11.25 12.53 -12.32
N GLU A 86 11.79 12.07 -13.44
CA GLU A 86 12.32 12.96 -14.46
C GLU A 86 11.22 13.63 -15.30
N GLY A 87 11.46 14.87 -15.71
CA GLY A 87 10.66 15.52 -16.76
C GLY A 87 10.87 14.83 -18.11
N LYS A 88 9.78 14.70 -18.88
CA LYS A 88 9.76 14.06 -20.22
C LYS A 88 9.14 14.95 -21.30
N HIS A 89 8.73 16.17 -20.95
CA HIS A 89 8.24 17.16 -21.90
C HIS A 89 9.42 17.97 -22.47
N PRO A 90 9.44 18.33 -23.78
CA PRO A 90 10.46 19.21 -24.35
C PRO A 90 10.65 20.48 -23.52
N GLY A 91 11.90 20.88 -23.29
CA GLY A 91 12.26 22.00 -22.40
C GLY A 91 12.33 21.63 -20.91
N TYR A 92 11.74 20.52 -20.48
CA TYR A 92 11.68 20.12 -19.06
C TYR A 92 12.52 18.87 -18.72
N LEU A 93 13.30 18.35 -19.68
CA LEU A 93 14.03 17.08 -19.53
C LEU A 93 15.11 17.09 -18.43
N HIS A 94 15.63 18.27 -18.07
CA HIS A 94 16.66 18.44 -17.06
C HIS A 94 16.10 18.58 -15.63
N PHE A 95 14.77 18.68 -15.49
CA PHE A 95 14.14 18.79 -14.18
C PHE A 95 13.85 17.43 -13.58
N THR A 96 14.08 17.35 -12.28
CA THR A 96 13.43 16.38 -11.42
C THR A 96 12.11 16.96 -10.89
N CYS A 97 11.06 16.16 -10.89
CA CYS A 97 9.69 16.59 -10.63
C CYS A 97 9.10 15.77 -9.49
N VAL A 98 8.32 16.42 -8.63
CA VAL A 98 7.48 15.75 -7.64
C VAL A 98 6.04 16.28 -7.72
N TYR A 99 5.07 15.40 -7.53
CA TYR A 99 3.68 15.80 -7.36
C TYR A 99 3.39 16.08 -5.89
N VAL A 100 2.65 17.15 -5.63
CA VAL A 100 1.97 17.39 -4.35
C VAL A 100 0.50 17.75 -4.62
N PRO A 101 -0.46 17.36 -3.77
CA PRO A 101 -1.81 17.88 -3.88
C PRO A 101 -1.86 19.40 -3.74
N ASN A 102 -2.82 20.02 -4.41
CA ASN A 102 -3.12 21.44 -4.20
C ASN A 102 -3.66 21.63 -2.76
N TYR A 103 -3.14 22.61 -2.00
CA TYR A 103 -3.55 22.85 -0.61
C TYR A 103 -5.06 23.08 -0.46
N LYS A 104 -5.73 23.57 -1.50
CA LYS A 104 -7.18 23.77 -1.50
C LYS A 104 -7.94 22.46 -1.34
N THR A 105 -7.34 21.32 -1.72
CA THR A 105 -7.95 20.00 -1.54
C THR A 105 -8.05 19.61 -0.07
N LEU A 106 -7.20 20.17 0.81
CA LEU A 106 -7.18 19.86 2.24
C LEU A 106 -8.49 20.20 2.95
N PHE A 107 -9.26 21.15 2.42
CA PHE A 107 -10.58 21.47 2.95
C PHE A 107 -11.57 20.30 2.82
N GLN A 108 -11.50 19.55 1.70
CA GLN A 108 -12.38 18.40 1.44
C GLN A 108 -11.73 17.05 1.79
N GLN A 109 -10.40 17.00 1.78
CA GLN A 109 -9.58 15.81 1.96
C GLN A 109 -8.35 16.15 2.83
N PRO A 110 -8.52 16.30 4.15
CA PRO A 110 -7.42 16.64 5.06
C PRO A 110 -6.23 15.66 4.99
N GLU A 111 -6.48 14.40 4.63
CA GLU A 111 -5.47 13.35 4.44
C GLU A 111 -4.43 13.67 3.36
N ASN A 112 -4.76 14.57 2.42
CA ASN A 112 -3.80 15.03 1.40
C ASN A 112 -2.59 15.77 2.01
N ALA A 113 -2.66 16.20 3.27
CA ALA A 113 -1.54 16.80 3.98
C ALA A 113 -0.32 15.85 4.06
N GLN A 114 -0.59 14.55 4.22
CA GLN A 114 0.45 13.52 4.23
C GLN A 114 1.17 13.45 2.88
N LEU A 115 0.43 13.53 1.77
CA LEU A 115 0.99 13.50 0.42
C LEU A 115 1.83 14.74 0.10
N ILE A 116 1.42 15.92 0.59
CA ILE A 116 2.21 17.15 0.48
C ILE A 116 3.54 16.97 1.21
N THR A 117 3.48 16.52 2.46
CA THR A 117 4.68 16.27 3.30
C THR A 117 5.63 15.29 2.63
N LEU A 118 5.11 14.17 2.11
CA LEU A 118 5.91 13.17 1.42
C LEU A 118 6.58 13.71 0.15
N GLY A 119 5.84 14.46 -0.67
CA GLY A 119 6.42 15.06 -1.88
C GLY A 119 7.54 16.06 -1.56
N ILE A 120 7.35 16.88 -0.52
CA ILE A 120 8.35 17.85 -0.06
C ILE A 120 9.61 17.14 0.45
N LYS A 121 9.47 16.13 1.30
CA LYS A 121 10.62 15.32 1.76
C LYS A 121 11.34 14.64 0.60
N ALA A 122 10.60 14.05 -0.34
CA ALA A 122 11.18 13.37 -1.49
C ALA A 122 12.06 14.30 -2.33
N ILE A 123 11.56 15.50 -2.68
CA ILE A 123 12.31 16.45 -3.52
C ILE A 123 13.43 17.17 -2.74
N ALA A 124 13.28 17.33 -1.42
CA ALA A 124 14.34 17.83 -0.54
C ALA A 124 15.47 16.81 -0.36
N GLY A 125 15.21 15.51 -0.60
CA GLY A 125 16.17 14.43 -0.39
C GLY A 125 16.15 13.87 1.02
N THR A 126 15.10 14.13 1.79
CA THR A 126 14.87 13.68 3.17
C THR A 126 13.72 12.66 3.27
N GLY A 127 13.37 12.05 2.13
CA GLY A 127 12.31 11.03 2.04
C GLY A 127 12.56 9.81 2.92
N THR A 128 11.49 9.25 3.47
CA THR A 128 11.53 8.04 4.31
C THR A 128 11.80 6.81 3.45
N ALA A 129 12.79 6.00 3.83
CA ALA A 129 12.93 4.62 3.37
C ALA A 129 12.41 3.68 4.48
N VAL A 130 11.78 2.55 4.11
CA VAL A 130 11.38 1.51 5.08
C VAL A 130 12.60 1.13 5.91
N LEU A 131 12.54 1.31 7.22
CA LEU A 131 13.57 0.81 8.13
C LEU A 131 13.24 -0.63 8.48
N ILE A 132 13.95 -1.56 7.85
CA ILE A 132 13.94 -2.98 8.22
C ILE A 132 15.11 -3.18 9.19
N SER A 133 14.81 -3.37 10.47
CA SER A 133 15.82 -3.54 11.53
C SER A 133 16.31 -4.98 11.58
N SER A 134 15.41 -5.96 11.42
CA SER A 134 15.78 -7.35 11.23
C SER A 134 14.89 -8.01 10.17
N SER A 135 15.51 -8.83 9.33
CA SER A 135 14.83 -9.65 8.33
C SER A 135 15.52 -10.99 8.19
N ALA A 136 14.76 -12.07 8.17
CA ALA A 136 15.24 -13.38 7.74
C ALA A 136 14.40 -13.92 6.59
N TYR A 137 15.03 -14.63 5.67
CA TYR A 137 14.41 -15.11 4.44
C TYR A 137 14.61 -16.61 4.26
N GLY A 138 13.51 -17.34 4.12
CA GLY A 138 13.51 -18.80 3.96
C GLY A 138 13.71 -19.24 2.51
N PHE A 139 14.91 -19.03 1.95
CA PHE A 139 15.23 -19.41 0.55
C PHE A 139 15.70 -20.86 0.36
N GLN A 140 15.93 -21.60 1.44
CA GLN A 140 16.50 -22.94 1.38
C GLN A 140 15.50 -23.97 1.88
N HIS A 141 15.43 -25.12 1.21
CA HIS A 141 14.53 -26.20 1.62
C HIS A 141 14.78 -26.60 3.09
N GLY A 142 13.73 -26.52 3.90
CA GLY A 142 13.74 -26.83 5.34
C GLY A 142 14.08 -25.63 6.24
N SER A 143 14.33 -24.45 5.68
CA SER A 143 14.56 -23.21 6.46
C SER A 143 13.28 -22.68 7.10
N ASP A 144 12.10 -23.08 6.59
CA ASP A 144 10.80 -22.74 7.13
C ASP A 144 10.60 -23.18 8.59
N ARG A 145 11.14 -24.34 8.99
CA ARG A 145 10.96 -24.89 10.34
C ARG A 145 11.47 -23.97 11.44
N GLU A 146 12.75 -23.60 11.36
CA GLU A 146 13.38 -22.75 12.38
C GLU A 146 12.78 -21.34 12.37
N LEU A 147 12.44 -20.82 11.18
CA LEU A 147 11.78 -19.53 11.04
C LEU A 147 10.41 -19.54 11.73
N LEU A 148 9.57 -20.53 11.44
CA LEU A 148 8.24 -20.66 12.06
C LEU A 148 8.32 -20.95 13.57
N ASP A 149 9.25 -21.80 14.01
CA ASP A 149 9.46 -22.08 15.43
C ASP A 149 9.89 -20.84 16.21
N SER A 150 10.65 -19.94 15.57
CA SER A 150 11.06 -18.67 16.20
C SER A 150 9.89 -17.72 16.48
N LEU A 151 8.74 -17.92 15.82
CA LEU A 151 7.58 -17.02 15.90
C LEU A 151 6.70 -17.25 17.13
N TYR A 152 6.72 -18.44 17.76
CA TYR A 152 5.85 -18.75 18.91
C TYR A 152 6.05 -17.84 20.13
N LYS A 153 7.20 -17.15 20.22
CA LYS A 153 7.48 -16.22 21.32
C LYS A 153 6.75 -14.89 21.19
N TYR A 154 6.19 -14.58 20.01
CA TYR A 154 5.48 -13.33 19.77
C TYR A 154 3.98 -13.52 19.99
N PRO A 155 3.31 -12.65 20.75
CA PRO A 155 1.88 -12.77 21.02
C PRO A 155 1.01 -12.28 19.87
N VAL A 156 1.57 -11.49 18.97
CA VAL A 156 0.87 -10.87 17.84
C VAL A 156 1.78 -10.94 16.62
N LEU A 157 1.24 -11.36 15.47
CA LEU A 157 1.95 -11.42 14.21
C LEU A 157 1.08 -10.86 13.09
N ALA A 158 1.58 -9.86 12.37
CA ALA A 158 1.04 -9.56 11.06
C ALA A 158 1.47 -10.63 10.07
N ALA A 159 0.57 -11.04 9.19
CA ALA A 159 0.79 -12.04 8.16
C ALA A 159 0.28 -11.53 6.81
N ASP A 160 0.94 -11.96 5.73
CA ASP A 160 0.61 -11.59 4.36
C ASP A 160 1.11 -12.70 3.41
N ILE A 161 0.35 -13.05 2.38
CA ILE A 161 0.75 -14.03 1.36
C ILE A 161 0.92 -13.41 -0.02
N GLU A 162 1.84 -13.97 -0.80
CA GLU A 162 1.88 -13.76 -2.25
C GLU A 162 1.40 -15.01 -2.98
N THR A 163 0.63 -14.82 -4.04
CA THR A 163 0.01 -15.89 -4.80
C THR A 163 0.28 -15.76 -6.30
N THR A 164 0.06 -16.83 -7.05
CA THR A 164 0.16 -16.81 -8.53
C THR A 164 -0.97 -16.04 -9.22
N GLY A 165 -2.04 -15.72 -8.48
CA GLY A 165 -3.26 -15.08 -9.00
C GLY A 165 -4.24 -14.70 -7.89
N LEU A 166 -5.43 -14.21 -8.29
CA LEU A 166 -6.45 -13.71 -7.36
C LEU A 166 -7.64 -14.67 -7.16
N ASP A 167 -7.73 -15.70 -7.99
CA ASP A 167 -8.78 -16.71 -7.90
C ASP A 167 -8.47 -17.74 -6.81
N LEU A 168 -9.46 -18.59 -6.52
CA LEU A 168 -9.38 -19.56 -5.42
C LEU A 168 -8.40 -20.70 -5.69
N GLU A 169 -8.03 -20.94 -6.96
CA GLU A 169 -7.09 -21.99 -7.36
C GLU A 169 -5.65 -21.46 -7.46
N ALA A 170 -5.42 -20.19 -7.13
CA ALA A 170 -4.09 -19.61 -7.06
C ALA A 170 -3.21 -20.35 -6.03
N GLU A 171 -1.97 -20.59 -6.41
CA GLU A 171 -0.97 -21.22 -5.54
C GLU A 171 -0.29 -20.18 -4.67
N ILE A 172 0.03 -20.56 -3.43
CA ILE A 172 0.78 -19.70 -2.51
C ILE A 172 2.27 -19.78 -2.85
N VAL A 173 2.86 -18.62 -3.15
CA VAL A 173 4.27 -18.46 -3.51
C VAL A 173 5.11 -18.20 -2.26
N SER A 174 4.65 -17.28 -1.41
CA SER A 174 5.34 -16.93 -0.18
C SER A 174 4.38 -16.53 0.92
N ILE A 175 4.89 -16.54 2.14
CA ILE A 175 4.23 -15.95 3.31
C ILE A 175 5.25 -15.13 4.10
N ALA A 176 4.82 -13.98 4.59
CA ALA A 176 5.57 -13.14 5.50
C ALA A 176 4.89 -13.05 6.86
N PHE A 177 5.71 -12.89 7.90
CA PHE A 177 5.26 -12.61 9.26
C PHE A 177 6.05 -11.43 9.84
N ALA A 178 5.39 -10.55 10.57
CA ALA A 178 6.01 -9.43 11.28
C ALA A 178 5.50 -9.33 12.72
N TRP A 179 6.40 -9.12 13.68
CA TRP A 179 6.06 -8.92 15.10
C TRP A 179 6.32 -7.49 15.58
N THR A 180 6.92 -6.66 14.74
CA THR A 180 6.94 -5.19 14.86
C THR A 180 6.78 -4.60 13.46
N LYS A 181 6.65 -3.26 13.37
CA LYS A 181 6.75 -2.59 12.07
C LYS A 181 8.15 -2.69 11.43
N HIS A 182 9.20 -3.10 12.15
CA HIS A 182 10.59 -3.14 11.66
C HIS A 182 11.20 -4.53 11.56
N ASP A 183 10.53 -5.55 12.10
CA ASP A 183 11.08 -6.88 12.31
C ASP A 183 10.12 -7.96 11.83
N GLY A 184 10.63 -8.84 10.96
CA GLY A 184 9.84 -9.93 10.42
C GLY A 184 10.65 -10.94 9.62
N VAL A 185 9.94 -11.91 9.06
CA VAL A 185 10.48 -12.97 8.21
C VAL A 185 9.60 -13.16 6.97
N ALA A 186 10.18 -13.62 5.88
CA ALA A 186 9.44 -14.08 4.71
C ALA A 186 9.96 -15.43 4.23
N ILE A 187 9.06 -16.32 3.83
CA ILE A 187 9.35 -17.72 3.53
C ILE A 187 8.86 -18.02 2.11
N ASP A 188 9.73 -18.59 1.28
CA ASP A 188 9.36 -19.08 -0.04
C ASP A 188 8.71 -20.46 0.11
N LEU A 189 7.40 -20.54 -0.13
CA LEU A 189 6.62 -21.76 0.00
C LEU A 189 6.68 -22.62 -1.26
N SER A 190 7.09 -22.07 -2.41
CA SER A 190 7.42 -22.87 -3.60
C SER A 190 8.64 -23.77 -3.38
N ILE A 191 9.51 -23.42 -2.43
CA ILE A 191 10.70 -24.21 -2.04
C ILE A 191 10.42 -25.11 -0.84
N ASN A 192 9.81 -24.56 0.20
CA ASN A 192 9.68 -25.25 1.48
C ASN A 192 8.39 -26.09 1.58
N GLY A 193 7.40 -25.82 0.72
CA GLY A 193 6.07 -26.40 0.82
C GLY A 193 5.28 -25.83 1.99
N ILE A 194 4.09 -26.38 2.20
CA ILE A 194 3.07 -25.81 3.10
C ILE A 194 2.88 -26.59 4.42
N TYR A 195 3.56 -27.72 4.58
CA TYR A 195 3.34 -28.63 5.71
C TYR A 195 3.61 -27.97 7.07
N TYR A 196 4.76 -27.32 7.23
CA TYR A 196 5.11 -26.66 8.50
C TYR A 196 4.31 -25.39 8.73
N LEU A 197 3.92 -24.69 7.66
CA LEU A 197 3.02 -23.55 7.75
C LEU A 197 1.66 -23.97 8.33
N LYS A 198 1.06 -25.05 7.82
CA LYS A 198 -0.19 -25.59 8.37
C LYS A 198 -0.03 -25.91 9.86
N LYS A 199 1.00 -26.66 10.23
CA LYS A 199 1.27 -27.02 11.62
C LYS A 199 1.43 -25.79 12.52
N PHE A 200 2.13 -24.77 12.05
CA PHE A 200 2.29 -23.51 12.76
C PHE A 200 0.94 -22.83 12.99
N LEU A 201 0.12 -22.66 11.95
CA LEU A 201 -1.20 -22.03 12.07
C LEU A 201 -2.16 -22.80 12.98
N GLU A 202 -2.06 -24.13 13.02
CA GLU A 202 -2.90 -24.96 13.90
C GLU A 202 -2.53 -24.84 15.39
N THR A 203 -1.28 -24.47 15.69
CA THR A 203 -0.74 -24.53 17.04
C THR A 203 -0.35 -23.17 17.61
N TYR A 204 -0.15 -22.16 16.77
CA TYR A 204 0.07 -20.78 17.19
C TYR A 204 -1.13 -20.27 18.00
N LYS A 205 -0.85 -19.69 19.18
CA LYS A 205 -1.86 -19.21 20.13
C LYS A 205 -1.94 -17.69 20.23
N GLY A 206 -1.05 -16.98 19.55
CA GLY A 206 -1.11 -15.54 19.46
C GLY A 206 -2.16 -15.08 18.46
N LYS A 207 -2.32 -13.76 18.37
CA LYS A 207 -3.24 -13.12 17.43
C LYS A 207 -2.55 -12.91 16.08
N LEU A 208 -3.28 -13.15 15.00
CA LEU A 208 -2.86 -12.79 13.65
C LEU A 208 -3.45 -11.43 13.24
N LEU A 209 -2.69 -10.69 12.44
CA LEU A 209 -3.12 -9.43 11.83
C LEU A 209 -3.00 -9.59 10.31
N PHE A 210 -3.98 -9.07 9.59
CA PHE A 210 -3.95 -9.03 8.13
C PHE A 210 -4.33 -7.63 7.64
N HIS A 211 -4.05 -7.35 6.37
CA HIS A 211 -4.65 -6.24 5.66
C HIS A 211 -5.53 -6.79 4.55
N ASN A 212 -6.85 -6.61 4.64
CA ASN A 212 -7.80 -7.29 3.75
C ASN A 212 -7.70 -8.84 3.87
N GLY A 213 -7.69 -9.33 5.11
CA GLY A 213 -7.44 -10.73 5.46
C GLY A 213 -8.48 -11.73 4.95
N LEU A 214 -9.62 -11.27 4.42
CA LEU A 214 -10.54 -12.14 3.69
C LEU A 214 -9.85 -12.85 2.51
N PHE A 215 -8.90 -12.19 1.85
CA PHE A 215 -8.14 -12.78 0.75
C PHE A 215 -7.16 -13.84 1.27
N ASP A 216 -6.27 -13.47 2.20
CA ASP A 216 -5.26 -14.38 2.74
C ASP A 216 -5.90 -15.59 3.41
N ALA A 217 -6.90 -15.38 4.27
CA ALA A 217 -7.56 -16.44 5.01
C ALA A 217 -8.26 -17.43 4.08
N LYS A 218 -8.97 -16.97 3.03
CA LYS A 218 -9.64 -17.91 2.10
C LYS A 218 -8.62 -18.77 1.35
N ILE A 219 -7.51 -18.18 0.90
CA ILE A 219 -6.48 -18.90 0.15
C ILE A 219 -5.76 -19.89 1.08
N LEU A 220 -5.37 -19.46 2.28
CA LEU A 220 -4.78 -20.34 3.29
C LEU A 220 -5.73 -21.51 3.63
N ILE A 221 -7.03 -21.25 3.83
CA ILE A 221 -8.01 -22.31 4.09
C ILE A 221 -8.05 -23.31 2.93
N ARG A 222 -8.19 -22.81 1.70
CA ARG A 222 -8.28 -23.61 0.48
C ARG A 222 -7.03 -24.44 0.21
N SER A 223 -5.84 -23.90 0.46
CA SER A 223 -4.57 -24.55 0.15
C SER A 223 -4.09 -25.51 1.25
N LEU A 224 -4.40 -25.23 2.52
CA LEU A 224 -3.84 -25.99 3.66
C LEU A 224 -4.81 -27.05 4.21
N TRP A 225 -6.13 -26.83 4.14
CA TRP A 225 -7.11 -27.75 4.74
C TRP A 225 -8.07 -28.41 3.75
N MET A 226 -8.31 -27.83 2.57
CA MET A 226 -9.26 -28.38 1.59
C MET A 226 -8.58 -29.24 0.53
N GLU A 227 -9.07 -30.47 0.32
CA GLU A 227 -8.57 -31.36 -0.74
C GLU A 227 -9.11 -31.00 -2.13
N HIS A 228 -10.36 -30.53 -2.19
CA HIS A 228 -11.05 -30.11 -3.40
C HIS A 228 -12.06 -28.99 -3.12
N ALA A 229 -12.58 -28.34 -4.15
CA ALA A 229 -13.44 -27.14 -4.01
C ALA A 229 -14.68 -27.33 -3.12
N THR A 230 -15.22 -28.54 -3.06
CA THR A 230 -16.40 -28.90 -2.24
C THR A 230 -16.06 -29.62 -0.93
N ASP A 231 -14.80 -29.62 -0.50
CA ASP A 231 -14.39 -30.20 0.79
C ASP A 231 -14.84 -29.29 1.95
N HIS A 232 -16.12 -29.40 2.29
CA HIS A 232 -16.71 -28.63 3.39
C HIS A 232 -16.16 -29.05 4.76
N LYS A 233 -15.62 -30.26 4.90
CA LYS A 233 -15.01 -30.70 6.15
C LYS A 233 -13.69 -29.97 6.38
N GLY A 234 -12.79 -29.99 5.40
CA GLY A 234 -11.55 -29.23 5.42
C GLY A 234 -11.78 -27.73 5.55
N MET A 235 -12.78 -27.20 4.83
CA MET A 235 -13.19 -25.80 4.95
C MET A 235 -13.58 -25.42 6.39
N MET A 236 -14.45 -26.22 7.02
CA MET A 236 -14.91 -25.96 8.38
C MET A 236 -13.81 -26.17 9.43
N GLU A 237 -12.81 -27.01 9.15
CA GLU A 237 -11.60 -27.15 9.96
C GLU A 237 -10.72 -25.91 9.86
N GLY A 238 -10.35 -25.50 8.64
CA GLY A 238 -9.53 -24.30 8.40
C GLY A 238 -10.15 -23.02 8.97
N LEU A 239 -11.47 -22.86 8.82
CA LEU A 239 -12.23 -21.73 9.38
C LEU A 239 -12.03 -21.55 10.90
N GLN A 240 -11.68 -22.61 11.66
CA GLN A 240 -11.47 -22.51 13.10
C GLN A 240 -10.24 -21.68 13.47
N TYR A 241 -9.22 -21.69 12.61
CA TYR A 241 -7.95 -21.00 12.84
C TYR A 241 -7.99 -19.51 12.44
N PHE A 242 -9.03 -19.08 11.72
CA PHE A 242 -9.24 -17.68 11.29
C PHE A 242 -10.48 -17.03 11.93
N LYS A 243 -10.87 -17.47 13.13
CA LYS A 243 -12.00 -16.89 13.88
C LYS A 243 -11.67 -15.56 14.55
N ASP A 244 -10.41 -15.33 14.90
CA ASP A 244 -9.96 -14.17 15.65
C ASP A 244 -8.63 -13.64 15.11
N PHE A 245 -8.73 -12.84 14.05
CA PHE A 245 -7.65 -12.01 13.55
C PHE A 245 -8.12 -10.56 13.44
N ASP A 246 -7.19 -9.62 13.49
CA ASP A 246 -7.51 -8.21 13.21
C ASP A 246 -7.24 -7.85 11.75
N ASP A 247 -8.13 -7.07 11.14
CA ASP A 247 -7.99 -6.59 9.77
C ASP A 247 -7.72 -5.08 9.74
N THR A 248 -6.50 -4.71 9.38
CA THR A 248 -6.05 -3.32 9.36
C THR A 248 -6.72 -2.47 8.27
N MET A 249 -7.29 -3.07 7.23
CA MET A 249 -8.12 -2.35 6.26
C MET A 249 -9.41 -1.85 6.91
N ILE A 250 -10.02 -2.67 7.77
CA ILE A 250 -11.20 -2.32 8.57
C ILE A 250 -10.84 -1.27 9.62
N LEU A 251 -9.73 -1.46 10.34
CA LEU A 251 -9.28 -0.46 11.33
C LEU A 251 -9.03 0.90 10.65
N ALA A 252 -8.38 0.91 9.48
CA ALA A 252 -8.17 2.12 8.70
C ALA A 252 -9.49 2.75 8.22
N TYR A 253 -10.47 1.94 7.80
CA TYR A 253 -11.79 2.43 7.40
C TYR A 253 -12.49 3.15 8.55
N LEU A 254 -12.52 2.54 9.74
CA LEU A 254 -13.12 3.12 10.94
C LEU A 254 -12.40 4.39 11.38
N ALA A 255 -11.08 4.36 11.47
CA ALA A 255 -10.28 5.50 11.92
C ALA A 255 -10.37 6.69 10.96
N LYS A 256 -10.43 6.44 9.65
CA LYS A 256 -10.54 7.52 8.65
C LYS A 256 -11.91 8.20 8.67
N ASN A 257 -12.98 7.44 8.92
CA ASN A 257 -14.36 7.92 9.07
C ASN A 257 -14.74 9.05 8.07
N ALA A 258 -14.35 8.89 6.81
CA ALA A 258 -14.42 9.96 5.83
C ALA A 258 -15.77 9.95 5.09
N THR A 259 -16.32 11.14 4.85
CA THR A 259 -17.51 11.33 3.99
C THR A 259 -17.15 11.37 2.51
N THR A 260 -15.86 11.27 2.17
CA THR A 260 -15.33 11.26 0.82
C THR A 260 -14.62 9.93 0.55
N LYS A 261 -14.43 9.62 -0.74
CA LYS A 261 -13.72 8.39 -1.13
C LYS A 261 -12.26 8.48 -0.70
N VAL A 262 -11.90 7.71 0.32
CA VAL A 262 -10.51 7.49 0.73
C VAL A 262 -10.02 6.13 0.26
N SER A 263 -8.73 6.03 -0.01
CA SER A 263 -8.13 4.72 -0.25
C SER A 263 -7.89 3.98 1.05
N LEU A 264 -8.12 2.67 0.98
CA LEU A 264 -7.87 1.70 2.03
C LEU A 264 -6.78 0.70 1.65
N ARG A 265 -6.16 0.83 0.47
CA ARG A 265 -5.10 -0.07 0.01
C ARG A 265 -3.86 0.09 0.89
N LEU A 266 -3.24 -1.03 1.29
CA LEU A 266 -2.07 -1.07 2.18
C LEU A 266 -1.00 -0.02 1.83
N LYS A 267 -0.50 -0.05 0.58
CA LYS A 267 0.52 0.89 0.08
C LYS A 267 0.15 2.35 0.25
N GLU A 268 -1.11 2.70 0.06
CA GLU A 268 -1.57 4.08 0.11
C GLU A 268 -1.79 4.53 1.57
N VAL A 269 -2.28 3.63 2.43
CA VAL A 269 -2.53 3.95 3.85
C VAL A 269 -1.23 3.95 4.66
N ALA A 270 -0.28 3.08 4.34
CA ALA A 270 1.02 2.98 4.99
C ALA A 270 2.10 3.86 4.34
N LEU A 271 1.77 4.69 3.34
CA LEU A 271 2.74 5.41 2.51
C LEU A 271 3.73 6.28 3.30
N GLU A 272 3.32 6.86 4.42
CA GLU A 272 4.24 7.63 5.30
C GLU A 272 5.32 6.78 5.95
N TYR A 273 5.02 5.50 6.16
CA TYR A 273 5.90 4.53 6.78
C TYR A 273 6.78 3.86 5.74
N VAL A 274 6.17 3.28 4.71
CA VAL A 274 6.91 2.48 3.72
C VAL A 274 7.48 3.28 2.56
N GLY A 275 7.07 4.54 2.41
CA GLY A 275 7.34 5.31 1.20
C GLY A 275 6.76 4.61 -0.03
N ASN A 276 7.17 5.06 -1.21
CA ASN A 276 6.80 4.38 -2.45
C ASN A 276 7.90 3.39 -2.84
N TYR A 277 7.80 2.15 -2.38
CA TYR A 277 8.79 1.10 -2.66
C TYR A 277 8.72 0.53 -4.10
N ALA A 278 8.05 1.26 -5.02
CA ALA A 278 8.11 1.19 -6.49
C ALA A 278 7.72 -0.13 -7.19
N ILE A 279 7.65 -1.24 -6.45
CA ILE A 279 7.34 -2.56 -6.98
C ILE A 279 5.83 -2.80 -6.87
N GLU A 280 5.18 -3.13 -7.98
CA GLU A 280 3.87 -3.78 -8.00
C GLU A 280 4.06 -5.18 -8.59
N ILE A 281 3.94 -6.21 -7.75
CA ILE A 281 3.97 -7.59 -8.20
C ILE A 281 2.58 -7.93 -8.77
N GLN A 282 2.37 -7.60 -10.04
CA GLN A 282 1.17 -8.06 -10.78
C GLN A 282 1.39 -9.42 -11.43
N ASP A 283 2.65 -9.76 -11.69
CA ASP A 283 3.07 -10.99 -12.35
C ASP A 283 4.38 -11.43 -11.70
N ILE A 284 4.27 -12.42 -10.81
CA ILE A 284 5.37 -12.94 -9.99
C ILE A 284 6.54 -13.44 -10.86
N THR A 285 6.28 -13.85 -12.10
CA THR A 285 7.29 -14.45 -12.99
C THR A 285 8.34 -13.45 -13.47
N LYS A 286 8.06 -12.14 -13.30
CA LYS A 286 8.96 -11.05 -13.68
C LYS A 286 9.97 -10.67 -12.61
N TYR A 287 9.86 -11.25 -11.42
CA TYR A 287 10.65 -10.87 -10.26
C TYR A 287 11.44 -12.06 -9.73
N THR A 288 12.60 -11.77 -9.16
CA THR A 288 13.37 -12.77 -8.44
C THR A 288 12.67 -13.14 -7.13
N LYS A 289 12.91 -14.37 -6.64
CA LYS A 289 12.41 -14.81 -5.32
C LYS A 289 12.80 -13.83 -4.21
N ALA A 290 13.99 -13.23 -4.29
CA ALA A 290 14.44 -12.25 -3.32
C ALA A 290 13.62 -10.95 -3.33
N GLU A 291 13.23 -10.48 -4.51
CA GLU A 291 12.35 -9.32 -4.65
C GLU A 291 10.94 -9.62 -4.12
N ILE A 292 10.41 -10.81 -4.43
CA ILE A 292 9.08 -11.25 -3.96
C ILE A 292 9.06 -11.32 -2.42
N LEU A 293 10.01 -12.02 -1.80
CA LEU A 293 10.02 -12.14 -0.34
C LEU A 293 10.25 -10.80 0.36
N ARG A 294 11.08 -9.92 -0.20
CA ARG A 294 11.28 -8.56 0.34
C ARG A 294 9.98 -7.75 0.24
N TYR A 295 9.27 -7.85 -0.88
CA TYR A 295 7.99 -7.19 -1.08
C TYR A 295 6.95 -7.68 -0.06
N ASN A 296 6.75 -8.99 0.05
CA ASN A 296 5.82 -9.62 0.98
C ASN A 296 6.16 -9.28 2.44
N LEU A 297 7.46 -9.22 2.80
CA LEU A 297 7.87 -8.75 4.12
C LEU A 297 7.47 -7.30 4.37
N ILE A 298 7.67 -6.39 3.40
CA ILE A 298 7.26 -4.99 3.54
C ILE A 298 5.74 -4.90 3.78
N ASP A 299 4.93 -5.73 3.13
CA ASP A 299 3.47 -5.74 3.31
C ASP A 299 3.08 -6.23 4.72
N ALA A 300 3.74 -7.25 5.27
CA ALA A 300 3.56 -7.66 6.67
C ALA A 300 4.00 -6.56 7.67
N LEU A 301 5.14 -5.92 7.45
CA LEU A 301 5.64 -4.81 8.27
C LEU A 301 4.68 -3.60 8.23
N ALA A 302 4.16 -3.27 7.05
CA ALA A 302 3.17 -2.21 6.85
C ALA A 302 1.85 -2.54 7.56
N THR A 303 1.41 -3.79 7.51
CA THR A 303 0.24 -4.27 8.24
C THR A 303 0.43 -4.06 9.74
N PHE A 304 1.57 -4.46 10.31
CA PHE A 304 1.86 -4.23 11.73
C PHE A 304 1.88 -2.72 12.07
N TYR A 305 2.49 -1.90 11.22
CA TYR A 305 2.48 -0.43 11.37
C TYR A 305 1.04 0.14 11.43
N LEU A 306 0.17 -0.29 10.52
CA LEU A 306 -1.22 0.18 10.50
C LEU A 306 -2.03 -0.30 11.70
N TRP A 307 -1.75 -1.52 12.19
CA TRP A 307 -2.34 -2.02 13.41
C TRP A 307 -1.94 -1.16 14.60
N GLU A 308 -0.65 -0.82 14.77
CA GLU A 308 -0.20 0.11 15.83
C GLU A 308 -0.89 1.47 15.70
N LYS A 309 -0.94 2.01 14.47
CA LYS A 309 -1.49 3.34 14.19
C LYS A 309 -2.98 3.45 14.50
N TYR A 310 -3.76 2.40 14.18
CA TYR A 310 -5.21 2.39 14.34
C TYR A 310 -5.69 1.44 15.44
N HIS A 311 -4.80 1.07 16.36
CA HIS A 311 -5.05 0.06 17.38
C HIS A 311 -6.29 0.35 18.24
N ALA A 312 -6.56 1.63 18.51
CA ALA A 312 -7.72 2.06 19.29
C ALA A 312 -9.06 1.53 18.72
N GLU A 313 -9.16 1.39 17.39
CA GLU A 313 -10.37 0.89 16.72
C GLU A 313 -10.66 -0.58 17.01
N THR A 314 -9.68 -1.37 17.47
CA THR A 314 -9.90 -2.78 17.85
C THR A 314 -10.89 -2.93 19.01
N THR A 315 -11.09 -1.86 19.78
CA THR A 315 -12.04 -1.81 20.90
C THR A 315 -13.31 -1.04 20.59
N SER A 316 -13.44 -0.50 19.37
CA SER A 316 -14.61 0.28 19.00
C SER A 316 -15.82 -0.62 18.82
N ARG A 317 -16.99 -0.10 19.19
CA ARG A 317 -18.26 -0.83 19.09
C ARG A 317 -18.54 -1.36 17.67
N PRO A 318 -18.39 -0.57 16.59
CA PRO A 318 -18.60 -1.07 15.23
C PRO A 318 -17.66 -2.23 14.89
N TYR A 319 -16.40 -2.16 15.32
CA TYR A 319 -15.43 -3.22 15.06
C TYR A 319 -15.84 -4.54 15.72
N LEU A 320 -16.14 -4.48 17.03
CA LEU A 320 -16.46 -5.66 17.84
C LEU A 320 -17.83 -6.26 17.54
N GLU A 321 -18.85 -5.44 17.29
CA GLU A 321 -20.22 -5.93 17.10
C GLU A 321 -20.56 -6.30 15.65
N ILE A 322 -19.86 -5.72 14.66
CA ILE A 322 -20.22 -5.85 13.24
C ILE A 322 -19.07 -6.44 12.44
N PHE A 323 -17.94 -5.74 12.37
CA PHE A 323 -16.90 -6.06 11.39
C PHE A 323 -16.15 -7.35 11.71
N GLN A 324 -15.58 -7.47 12.92
CA GLN A 324 -14.81 -8.64 13.31
C GLN A 324 -15.67 -9.93 13.24
N PRO A 325 -16.92 -9.97 13.79
CA PRO A 325 -17.74 -11.18 13.72
C PRO A 325 -18.16 -11.57 12.30
N SER A 326 -18.21 -10.60 11.37
CA SER A 326 -18.59 -10.85 9.98
C SER A 326 -17.51 -11.59 9.19
N LEU A 327 -16.24 -11.47 9.55
CA LEU A 327 -15.11 -12.07 8.82
C LEU A 327 -15.29 -13.58 8.61
N TYR A 328 -15.64 -14.30 9.68
CA TYR A 328 -15.87 -15.75 9.62
C TYR A 328 -16.93 -16.14 8.57
N SER A 329 -18.07 -15.44 8.59
CA SER A 329 -19.18 -15.70 7.67
C SER A 329 -18.82 -15.33 6.23
N LEU A 330 -18.12 -14.22 6.04
CA LEU A 330 -17.67 -13.76 4.73
C LEU A 330 -16.66 -14.74 4.10
N ILE A 331 -15.66 -15.20 4.85
CA ILE A 331 -14.70 -16.20 4.38
C ILE A 331 -15.44 -17.48 3.96
N LYS A 332 -16.37 -17.96 4.80
CA LYS A 332 -17.18 -19.13 4.47
C LYS A 332 -17.98 -18.95 3.17
N MET A 333 -18.63 -17.80 3.00
CA MET A 333 -19.38 -17.49 1.76
C MET A 333 -18.47 -17.46 0.54
N MET A 334 -17.28 -16.87 0.66
CA MET A 334 -16.29 -16.80 -0.42
C MET A 334 -15.76 -18.18 -0.83
N LEU A 335 -15.64 -19.11 0.11
CA LEU A 335 -15.19 -20.49 -0.14
C LEU A 335 -16.29 -21.38 -0.73
N VAL A 336 -17.54 -21.19 -0.32
CA VAL A 336 -18.68 -21.98 -0.84
C VAL A 336 -19.12 -21.51 -2.23
N GLY A 337 -19.11 -20.20 -2.48
CA GLY A 337 -19.61 -19.63 -3.73
C GLY A 337 -21.13 -19.71 -3.89
N LEU A 338 -21.60 -19.46 -5.12
CA LEU A 338 -23.01 -19.56 -5.50
C LEU A 338 -23.13 -20.50 -6.71
N PRO A 339 -23.80 -21.66 -6.59
CA PRO A 339 -24.04 -22.52 -7.75
C PRO A 339 -24.94 -21.81 -8.75
N MET A 340 -24.49 -21.75 -10.01
CA MET A 340 -25.22 -21.17 -11.12
C MET A 340 -25.55 -22.28 -12.12
N ASP A 341 -26.78 -22.27 -12.64
CA ASP A 341 -27.21 -23.14 -13.72
C ASP A 341 -26.82 -22.51 -15.06
N SER A 342 -25.85 -23.12 -15.74
CA SER A 342 -25.31 -22.59 -17.00
C SER A 342 -26.34 -22.55 -18.13
N ASP A 343 -27.28 -23.50 -18.16
CA ASP A 343 -28.28 -23.58 -19.23
C ASP A 343 -29.27 -22.41 -19.07
N ARG A 344 -29.72 -22.16 -17.83
CA ARG A 344 -30.63 -21.05 -17.52
C ARG A 344 -30.02 -19.66 -17.70
N VAL A 345 -28.69 -19.52 -17.61
CA VAL A 345 -28.00 -18.24 -17.87
C VAL A 345 -27.94 -17.92 -19.38
N GLN A 346 -28.06 -18.93 -20.23
CA GLN A 346 -28.00 -18.79 -21.69
C GLN A 346 -29.37 -18.55 -22.35
N GLU A 347 -30.47 -18.76 -21.63
CA GLU A 347 -31.84 -18.38 -22.04
C GLU A 347 -32.02 -16.86 -22.12
#